data_AF-A0A7G1HNN7-F1
#
_entry.id   AF-A0A7G1HNN7-F1
#
_cell.length_a   1.000
_cell.length_b   1.000
_cell.length_c   1.000
_cell.angle_alpha   90.00
_cell.angle_beta   90.00
_cell.angle_gamma   90.00
#
_symmetry.space_group_name_H-M   'P 1'
#
loop_
_entity.id
_entity.type
_entity.pdbx_description
1 polymer ?
#
loop_
_entity_poly.entity_id
_entity_poly.type
_entity_poly.pdbx_seq_one_letter_code
_entity_poly.pdbx_strand_id
1 'polypeptide(L)'
;MGGGGDNFVADFIRKTKSTTNDAKTGVNYQHEFLLCYAKNKEFVNLLGGEKNLENYKNPDNDPNGAWINDNPSKAGYAEMQYYPITNPYTGKVDYPPKGRSWIPTQNTLQKHIDEGRICFKKEHKDNERGFIYKRYLKDLKTTKKTFDSLIFSDNCYMNQAATKELISLGFAEIFKNAKPESLIATILEHATKENDLVCDFFAGSGTTCAVAHKLNRKYIGVEMGEHFESVILPRLKKVIGGFKSGALKEFDGGGVVKVYELESYEEILRKIKYENNDKPLAYDEQYSHFVECKNDSYTLNIEALEKMGVDIKETLENLHGVGVEFFNEKVVKFKGNDKEVEILKALKEALIW
;
A
#
# COMPACT_ATOMS: atom_id res chain seq x y z
N MET A 1 7.70 27.88 16.53
CA MET A 1 7.51 26.43 16.78
C MET A 1 6.85 25.87 15.53
N GLY A 2 7.56 25.08 14.72
CA GLY A 2 7.06 24.67 13.40
C GLY A 2 7.82 23.48 12.79
N GLY A 3 8.46 22.66 13.62
CA GLY A 3 9.33 21.56 13.20
C GLY A 3 8.60 20.25 12.90
N GLY A 4 7.32 20.29 12.51
CA GLY A 4 6.54 19.08 12.15
C GLY A 4 6.21 18.11 13.30
N GLY A 5 6.73 18.31 14.52
CA GLY A 5 6.47 17.45 15.68
C GLY A 5 4.98 17.31 16.03
N ASP A 6 4.19 18.36 15.81
CA ASP A 6 2.75 18.38 16.08
C ASP A 6 1.96 17.41 15.18
N ASN A 7 2.56 17.00 14.06
CA ASN A 7 1.97 16.07 13.10
C ASN A 7 2.46 14.62 13.25
N PHE A 8 3.24 14.32 14.29
CA PHE A 8 3.56 12.94 14.64
C PHE A 8 2.29 12.17 15.00
N VAL A 9 2.07 11.03 14.35
CA VAL A 9 0.88 10.20 14.56
C VAL A 9 1.18 9.09 15.56
N ALA A 10 2.16 8.23 15.25
CA ALA A 10 2.53 7.08 16.05
C ALA A 10 3.88 6.50 15.59
N ASP A 11 4.51 5.74 16.48
CA ASP A 11 5.57 4.79 16.15
C ASP A 11 5.02 3.35 16.23
N PHE A 12 5.43 2.53 15.26
CA PHE A 12 5.12 1.11 15.24
C PHE A 12 6.39 0.31 15.44
N ILE A 13 6.28 -0.79 16.19
CA ILE A 13 7.42 -1.65 16.51
C ILE A 13 7.34 -2.92 15.67
N ARG A 14 8.35 -3.13 14.81
CA ARG A 14 8.47 -4.36 14.02
C ARG A 14 9.50 -5.29 14.62
N LYS A 15 9.13 -6.56 14.83
CA LYS A 15 10.08 -7.62 15.20
C LYS A 15 10.92 -8.01 13.97
N THR A 16 12.24 -8.01 14.11
CA THR A 16 13.18 -8.27 13.00
C THR A 16 13.72 -9.70 13.00
N LYS A 17 13.93 -10.28 14.18
CA LYS A 17 14.51 -11.61 14.42
C LYS A 17 13.98 -12.22 15.73
N SER A 18 14.14 -13.53 15.93
CA SER A 18 13.72 -14.20 17.18
C SER A 18 14.87 -14.23 18.18
N THR A 19 16.06 -14.55 17.69
CA THR A 19 17.29 -14.61 18.47
C THR A 19 18.39 -13.92 17.67
N THR A 20 19.25 -13.17 18.35
CA THR A 20 20.45 -12.57 17.75
C THR A 20 21.66 -13.44 18.02
N ASN A 21 22.54 -13.57 17.02
CA ASN A 21 23.85 -14.21 17.19
C ASN A 21 24.90 -13.21 17.73
N ASP A 22 24.58 -11.91 17.77
CA ASP A 22 25.48 -10.82 18.17
C ASP A 22 25.11 -10.25 19.55
N ALA A 23 24.87 -11.12 20.54
CA ALA A 23 24.46 -10.73 21.88
C ALA A 23 25.67 -10.40 22.78
N LYS A 24 26.56 -9.50 22.36
CA LYS A 24 27.79 -9.16 23.12
C LYS A 24 27.52 -8.69 24.56
N THR A 25 26.38 -8.04 24.77
CA THR A 25 25.93 -7.52 26.09
C THR A 25 24.94 -8.44 26.79
N GLY A 26 24.64 -9.63 26.22
CA GLY A 26 23.55 -10.50 26.67
C GLY A 26 22.15 -10.02 26.24
N VAL A 27 22.03 -8.87 25.58
CA VAL A 27 20.75 -8.35 25.09
C VAL A 27 20.44 -8.88 23.69
N ASN A 28 19.26 -9.46 23.52
CA ASN A 28 18.71 -9.84 22.21
C ASN A 28 17.97 -8.66 21.57
N TYR A 29 18.69 -7.76 20.89
CA TYR A 29 18.08 -6.65 20.17
C TYR A 29 17.39 -7.14 18.89
N GLN A 30 16.06 -7.09 18.88
CA GLN A 30 15.22 -7.83 17.92
C GLN A 30 14.05 -7.05 17.32
N HIS A 31 14.08 -5.71 17.41
CA HIS A 31 13.04 -4.87 16.81
C HIS A 31 13.64 -3.68 16.07
N GLU A 32 12.81 -3.07 15.24
CA GLU A 32 13.05 -1.77 14.59
C GLU A 32 11.77 -0.92 14.67
N PHE A 33 11.86 0.33 14.20
CA PHE A 33 10.79 1.31 14.27
C PHE A 33 10.25 1.65 12.89
N LEU A 34 8.95 1.91 12.82
CA LEU A 34 8.29 2.56 11.69
C LEU A 34 7.62 3.83 12.23
N LEU A 35 8.09 4.99 11.79
CA LEU A 35 7.54 6.29 12.23
C LEU A 35 6.44 6.75 11.28
N CYS A 36 5.30 7.14 11.83
CA CYS A 36 4.15 7.65 11.08
C CYS A 36 3.93 9.13 11.38
N TYR A 37 3.96 9.93 10.32
CA TYR A 37 3.66 11.36 10.35
C TYR A 37 2.54 11.66 9.35
N ALA A 38 1.75 12.69 9.65
CA ALA A 38 0.72 13.19 8.76
C ALA A 38 1.08 14.57 8.22
N LYS A 39 0.47 14.96 7.10
CA LYS A 39 0.52 16.37 6.68
C LYS A 39 -0.32 17.25 7.60
N ASN A 40 -1.49 16.75 7.98
CA ASN A 40 -2.36 17.33 8.99
C ASN A 40 -3.04 16.18 9.76
N LYS A 41 -2.77 16.11 11.07
CA LYS A 41 -3.24 15.03 11.95
C LYS A 41 -4.77 14.98 12.12
N GLU A 42 -5.47 16.10 11.93
CA GLU A 42 -6.93 16.19 12.07
C GLU A 42 -7.68 15.36 11.01
N PHE A 43 -7.05 15.13 9.85
CA PHE A 43 -7.64 14.36 8.75
C PHE A 43 -7.16 12.91 8.72
N VAL A 44 -6.37 12.47 9.71
CA VAL A 44 -5.83 11.11 9.73
C VAL A 44 -6.91 10.12 10.06
N ASN A 45 -7.05 9.11 9.20
CA ASN A 45 -7.82 7.91 9.46
C ASN A 45 -6.99 6.68 9.09
N LEU A 46 -6.61 5.91 10.11
CA LEU A 46 -5.85 4.66 9.96
C LEU A 46 -6.70 3.42 10.25
N LEU A 47 -8.03 3.54 10.17
CA LEU A 47 -8.91 2.38 10.25
C LEU A 47 -8.78 1.55 8.97
N GLY A 48 -8.39 0.29 9.13
CA GLY A 48 -8.23 -0.67 8.04
C GLY A 48 -9.52 -1.43 7.74
N GLY A 49 -9.39 -2.62 7.13
CA GLY A 49 -10.50 -3.51 6.77
C GLY A 49 -11.39 -3.95 7.95
N GLU A 50 -12.29 -4.91 7.70
CA GLU A 50 -13.20 -5.40 8.74
C GLU A 50 -12.50 -6.26 9.79
N LYS A 51 -12.91 -6.13 11.06
CA LYS A 51 -12.55 -7.04 12.15
C LYS A 51 -13.10 -8.43 11.86
N ASN A 52 -12.38 -9.46 12.30
CA ASN A 52 -12.98 -10.79 12.38
C ASN A 52 -14.00 -10.79 13.54
N LEU A 53 -15.27 -10.97 13.20
CA LEU A 53 -16.39 -10.99 14.15
C LEU A 53 -17.02 -12.38 14.30
N GLU A 54 -16.42 -13.43 13.72
CA GLU A 54 -16.96 -14.81 13.69
C GLU A 54 -17.11 -15.43 15.08
N ASN A 55 -16.32 -14.94 16.05
CA ASN A 55 -16.42 -15.38 17.43
C ASN A 55 -17.68 -14.85 18.13
N TYR A 56 -18.26 -13.74 17.67
CA TYR A 56 -19.54 -13.26 18.19
C TYR A 56 -20.66 -14.18 17.73
N LYS A 57 -21.28 -14.88 18.69
CA LYS A 57 -22.36 -15.84 18.43
C LYS A 57 -23.52 -15.58 19.37
N ASN A 58 -24.70 -16.07 19.01
CA ASN A 58 -25.89 -16.01 19.88
C ASN A 58 -26.41 -17.42 20.20
N PRO A 59 -25.63 -18.25 20.93
CA PRO A 59 -25.99 -19.65 21.17
C PRO A 59 -27.17 -19.82 22.13
N ASP A 60 -27.47 -18.81 22.93
CA ASP A 60 -28.48 -18.81 24.00
C ASP A 60 -29.73 -18.00 23.63
N ASN A 61 -29.89 -17.60 22.36
CA ASN A 61 -30.99 -16.75 21.88
C ASN A 61 -31.16 -15.47 22.72
N ASP A 62 -30.05 -14.86 23.14
CA ASP A 62 -30.02 -13.59 23.85
C ASP A 62 -30.69 -12.48 22.99
N PRO A 63 -31.65 -11.72 23.53
CA PRO A 63 -32.34 -10.66 22.79
C PRO A 63 -31.42 -9.51 22.36
N ASN A 64 -30.23 -9.38 22.98
CA ASN A 64 -29.22 -8.40 22.60
C ASN A 64 -28.36 -8.84 21.40
N GLY A 65 -28.60 -10.05 20.87
CA GLY A 65 -27.90 -10.58 19.71
C GLY A 65 -26.55 -11.21 20.05
N ALA A 66 -25.68 -11.32 19.04
CA ALA A 66 -24.41 -12.02 19.15
C ALA A 66 -23.46 -11.39 20.18
N TRP A 67 -22.77 -12.23 20.95
CA TRP A 67 -21.85 -11.82 22.02
C TRP A 67 -20.64 -12.74 22.12
N ILE A 68 -19.62 -12.29 22.85
CA ILE A 68 -18.46 -13.11 23.27
C ILE A 68 -18.24 -13.00 24.78
N ASN A 69 -17.60 -14.02 25.34
CA ASN A 69 -17.07 -13.96 26.71
C ASN A 69 -15.99 -12.87 26.77
N ASP A 70 -16.12 -11.97 27.74
CA ASP A 70 -15.16 -10.91 28.01
C ASP A 70 -14.70 -10.95 29.47
N ASN A 71 -13.61 -10.26 29.77
CA ASN A 71 -13.09 -10.16 31.13
C ASN A 71 -13.91 -9.14 31.93
N PRO A 72 -14.59 -9.51 33.03
CA PRO A 72 -15.36 -8.58 33.85
C PRO A 72 -14.49 -7.64 34.72
N SER A 73 -13.16 -7.71 34.60
CA SER A 73 -12.23 -6.95 35.46
C SER A 73 -11.24 -6.13 34.65
N LYS A 74 -10.77 -5.03 35.23
CA LYS A 74 -9.70 -4.16 34.71
C LYS A 74 -8.48 -4.16 35.64
N ALA A 75 -7.32 -3.81 35.11
CA ALA A 75 -6.10 -3.70 35.91
C ALA A 75 -6.18 -2.54 36.91
N GLY A 76 -5.56 -2.71 38.08
CA GLY A 76 -5.53 -1.71 39.14
C GLY A 76 -6.60 -1.95 40.21
N TYR A 77 -6.27 -1.53 41.43
CA TYR A 77 -7.21 -1.53 42.56
C TYR A 77 -8.03 -0.24 42.56
N ALA A 78 -9.34 -0.38 42.72
CA ALA A 78 -10.28 0.70 42.92
C ALA A 78 -11.31 0.22 43.95
N GLU A 79 -11.39 0.91 45.08
CA GLU A 79 -12.17 0.52 46.25
C GLU A 79 -13.65 0.24 45.92
N MET A 80 -14.30 1.16 45.19
CA MET A 80 -15.71 1.02 44.75
C MET A 80 -15.97 -0.11 43.74
N GLN A 81 -14.92 -0.77 43.27
CA GLN A 81 -14.95 -1.85 42.27
C GLN A 81 -14.34 -3.15 42.80
N TYR A 82 -13.92 -3.15 44.08
CA TYR A 82 -13.42 -4.32 44.77
C TYR A 82 -14.46 -4.78 45.79
N TYR A 83 -15.44 -5.54 45.32
CA TYR A 83 -16.54 -6.04 46.12
C TYR A 83 -16.95 -7.46 45.68
N PRO A 84 -17.56 -8.26 46.55
CA PRO A 84 -18.04 -9.59 46.17
C PRO A 84 -19.24 -9.49 45.21
N ILE A 85 -19.24 -10.33 44.18
CA ILE A 85 -20.44 -10.62 43.39
C ILE A 85 -20.90 -12.02 43.77
N THR A 86 -22.09 -12.11 44.36
CA THR A 86 -22.69 -13.39 44.77
C THR A 86 -23.63 -13.90 43.68
N ASN A 87 -23.42 -15.13 43.22
CA ASN A 87 -24.35 -15.81 42.33
C ASN A 87 -25.63 -16.20 43.10
N PRO A 88 -26.83 -15.73 42.68
CA PRO A 88 -28.08 -16.00 43.39
C PRO A 88 -28.57 -17.46 43.27
N TYR A 89 -28.10 -18.22 42.27
CA TYR A 89 -28.51 -19.61 42.07
C TYR A 89 -27.67 -20.59 42.89
N THR A 90 -26.36 -20.35 42.99
CA THR A 90 -25.41 -21.30 43.61
C THR A 90 -24.84 -20.81 44.93
N GLY A 91 -25.05 -19.55 45.29
CA GLY A 91 -24.45 -18.91 46.46
C GLY A 91 -22.94 -18.62 46.31
N LYS A 92 -22.33 -18.93 45.16
CA LYS A 92 -20.90 -18.70 44.93
C LYS A 92 -20.58 -17.21 45.00
N VAL A 93 -19.52 -16.86 45.73
CA VAL A 93 -19.02 -15.50 45.87
C VAL A 93 -17.72 -15.36 45.07
N ASP A 94 -17.71 -14.46 44.10
CA ASP A 94 -16.52 -14.15 43.30
C ASP A 94 -15.99 -12.74 43.62
N TYR A 95 -14.67 -12.64 43.80
CA TYR A 95 -13.92 -11.38 43.89
C TYR A 95 -13.11 -11.15 42.61
N PRO A 96 -12.74 -9.89 42.29
CA PRO A 96 -11.86 -9.65 41.16
C PRO A 96 -10.49 -10.28 41.44
N PRO A 97 -9.75 -10.73 40.40
CA PRO A 97 -8.42 -11.29 40.59
C PRO A 97 -7.49 -10.31 41.31
N LYS A 98 -6.50 -10.82 42.05
CA LYS A 98 -5.52 -9.99 42.76
C LYS A 98 -4.89 -8.95 41.83
N GLY A 99 -4.88 -7.68 42.26
CA GLY A 99 -4.36 -6.55 41.47
C GLY A 99 -5.32 -6.03 40.38
N ARG A 100 -6.57 -6.48 40.38
CA ARG A 100 -7.63 -6.05 39.47
C ARG A 100 -8.88 -5.62 40.24
N SER A 101 -9.75 -4.90 39.56
CA SER A 101 -11.07 -4.49 40.06
C SER A 101 -12.15 -4.82 39.03
N TRP A 102 -13.40 -4.94 39.45
CA TRP A 102 -14.50 -5.12 38.51
C TRP A 102 -14.63 -3.94 37.54
N ILE A 103 -15.10 -4.23 36.33
CA ILE A 103 -15.54 -3.20 35.38
C ILE A 103 -16.77 -2.47 35.92
N PRO A 104 -17.87 -3.15 36.31
CA PRO A 104 -18.96 -2.47 36.98
C PRO A 104 -18.51 -1.96 38.36
N THR A 105 -18.99 -0.77 38.71
CA THR A 105 -19.02 -0.31 40.10
C THR A 105 -20.19 -0.97 40.83
N GLN A 106 -20.17 -0.94 42.16
CA GLN A 106 -21.29 -1.45 42.95
C GLN A 106 -22.63 -0.82 42.54
N ASN A 107 -22.63 0.47 42.22
CA ASN A 107 -23.82 1.22 41.79
C ASN A 107 -24.30 0.87 40.37
N THR A 108 -23.40 0.39 39.50
CA THR A 108 -23.74 0.02 38.12
C THR A 108 -23.91 -1.49 37.94
N LEU A 109 -23.68 -2.30 38.97
CA LEU A 109 -23.78 -3.76 38.88
C LEU A 109 -25.15 -4.20 38.39
N GLN A 110 -26.22 -3.65 38.99
CA GLN A 110 -27.58 -4.02 38.63
C GLN A 110 -27.87 -3.72 37.15
N LYS A 111 -27.45 -2.56 36.66
CA LYS A 111 -27.56 -2.21 35.24
C LYS A 111 -26.88 -3.24 34.33
N HIS A 112 -25.70 -3.75 34.70
CA HIS A 112 -25.02 -4.78 33.91
C HIS A 112 -25.75 -6.12 33.94
N ILE A 113 -26.45 -6.44 35.03
CA ILE A 113 -27.31 -7.62 35.13
C ILE A 113 -28.54 -7.43 34.23
N ASP A 114 -29.22 -6.29 34.34
CA ASP A 114 -30.44 -5.97 33.59
C ASP A 114 -30.19 -5.90 32.08
N GLU A 115 -29.02 -5.39 31.66
CA GLU A 115 -28.60 -5.36 30.26
C GLU A 115 -28.13 -6.73 29.73
N GLY A 116 -28.10 -7.77 30.57
CA GLY A 116 -27.63 -9.11 30.21
C GLY A 116 -26.11 -9.25 30.11
N ARG A 117 -25.33 -8.21 30.45
CA ARG A 117 -23.87 -8.28 30.45
C ARG A 117 -23.35 -9.25 31.51
N ILE A 118 -24.00 -9.34 32.66
CA ILE A 118 -23.70 -10.35 33.68
C ILE A 118 -24.78 -11.42 33.65
N CYS A 119 -24.40 -12.64 33.30
CA CYS A 119 -25.29 -13.79 33.35
C CYS A 119 -24.80 -14.79 34.39
N PHE A 120 -25.56 -14.96 35.48
CA PHE A 120 -25.23 -15.94 36.51
C PHE A 120 -25.44 -17.36 36.00
N LYS A 121 -24.45 -18.23 36.26
CA LYS A 121 -24.50 -19.64 35.88
C LYS A 121 -25.36 -20.40 36.87
N LYS A 122 -26.19 -21.33 36.37
CA LYS A 122 -26.95 -22.24 37.24
C LYS A 122 -26.06 -23.35 37.81
N GLU A 123 -25.01 -23.71 37.07
CA GLU A 123 -24.01 -24.72 37.45
C GLU A 123 -22.62 -24.22 37.04
N HIS A 124 -21.59 -24.54 37.83
CA HIS A 124 -20.20 -24.20 37.54
C HIS A 124 -19.26 -25.17 38.27
N LYS A 125 -18.00 -25.27 37.81
CA LYS A 125 -16.96 -25.99 38.56
C LYS A 125 -16.45 -25.18 39.74
N ASP A 126 -15.79 -25.81 40.70
CA ASP A 126 -15.29 -25.14 41.92
C ASP A 126 -14.30 -24.01 41.61
N ASN A 127 -13.44 -24.20 40.61
CA ASN A 127 -12.43 -23.21 40.21
C ASN A 127 -12.93 -22.23 39.13
N GLU A 128 -14.22 -22.25 38.81
CA GLU A 128 -14.79 -21.42 37.77
C GLU A 128 -15.67 -20.31 38.36
N ARG A 129 -15.57 -19.10 37.81
CA ARG A 129 -16.44 -17.98 38.20
C ARG A 129 -17.92 -18.35 38.03
N GLY A 130 -18.74 -17.94 38.98
CA GLY A 130 -20.19 -18.18 39.01
C GLY A 130 -20.99 -17.38 37.99
N PHE A 131 -20.39 -16.50 37.20
CA PHE A 131 -21.08 -15.74 36.16
C PHE A 131 -20.26 -15.62 34.88
N ILE A 132 -20.95 -15.32 33.79
CA ILE A 132 -20.39 -14.93 32.50
C ILE A 132 -20.48 -13.42 32.36
N TYR A 133 -19.45 -12.81 31.77
CA TYR A 133 -19.49 -11.41 31.36
C TYR A 133 -19.51 -11.32 29.84
N LYS A 134 -20.61 -10.81 29.29
CA LYS A 134 -20.87 -10.72 27.86
C LYS A 134 -20.44 -9.37 27.30
N ARG A 135 -19.71 -9.40 26.20
CA ARG A 135 -19.52 -8.24 25.31
C ARG A 135 -20.36 -8.46 24.06
N TYR A 136 -21.33 -7.58 23.83
CA TYR A 136 -22.25 -7.68 22.69
C TYR A 136 -21.65 -7.06 21.42
N LEU A 137 -21.98 -7.67 20.29
CA LEU A 137 -21.57 -7.20 18.97
C LEU A 137 -22.15 -5.82 18.66
N LYS A 138 -23.42 -5.59 19.02
CA LYS A 138 -24.13 -4.33 18.80
C LYS A 138 -23.49 -3.12 19.50
N ASP A 139 -22.68 -3.37 20.53
CA ASP A 139 -22.00 -2.33 21.30
C ASP A 139 -20.62 -1.95 20.74
N LEU A 140 -20.16 -2.63 19.68
CA LEU A 140 -18.89 -2.29 19.04
C LEU A 140 -18.97 -0.90 18.39
N LYS A 141 -18.12 0.01 18.88
CA LYS A 141 -17.99 1.37 18.31
C LYS A 141 -17.55 1.40 16.85
N THR A 142 -16.85 0.35 16.40
CA THR A 142 -16.41 0.22 15.01
C THR A 142 -16.16 -1.25 14.68
N THR A 143 -16.63 -1.67 13.50
CA THR A 143 -16.31 -2.96 12.90
C THR A 143 -14.97 -2.94 12.18
N LYS A 144 -14.38 -1.76 11.95
CA LYS A 144 -13.08 -1.61 11.29
C LYS A 144 -11.92 -1.91 12.24
N LYS A 145 -10.84 -2.48 11.70
CA LYS A 145 -9.58 -2.74 12.42
C LYS A 145 -8.86 -1.43 12.74
N THR A 146 -8.37 -1.30 13.96
CA THR A 146 -7.43 -0.26 14.35
C THR A 146 -6.03 -0.62 13.87
N PHE A 147 -5.18 0.38 13.59
CA PHE A 147 -3.78 0.15 13.29
C PHE A 147 -2.99 0.12 14.60
N ASP A 148 -2.84 -1.08 15.16
CA ASP A 148 -2.26 -1.24 16.50
C ASP A 148 -0.73 -1.03 16.44
N SER A 149 -0.16 -0.25 17.37
CA SER A 149 1.28 0.11 17.35
C SER A 149 2.24 -1.08 17.46
N LEU A 150 1.75 -2.22 17.97
CA LEU A 150 2.51 -3.47 18.09
C LEU A 150 2.10 -4.54 17.07
N ILE A 151 1.29 -4.22 16.07
CA ILE A 151 0.81 -5.19 15.08
C ILE A 151 1.97 -5.92 14.36
N PHE A 152 3.11 -5.24 14.17
CA PHE A 152 4.29 -5.78 13.53
C PHE A 152 5.25 -6.55 14.45
N SER A 153 4.85 -6.81 15.70
CA SER A 153 5.62 -7.62 16.65
C SER A 153 5.48 -9.13 16.43
N ASP A 154 4.51 -9.55 15.61
CA ASP A 154 4.32 -10.95 15.24
C ASP A 154 5.45 -11.48 14.34
N ASN A 155 5.68 -12.79 14.41
CA ASN A 155 6.74 -13.45 13.66
C ASN A 155 6.55 -13.38 12.13
N CYS A 156 5.32 -13.19 11.64
CA CYS A 156 5.05 -13.12 10.20
C CYS A 156 5.63 -11.86 9.51
N TYR A 157 6.09 -10.86 10.27
CA TYR A 157 6.70 -9.63 9.74
C TYR A 157 8.23 -9.60 9.86
N MET A 158 8.87 -10.69 10.30
CA MET A 158 10.32 -10.76 10.51
C MET A 158 11.09 -10.80 9.18
N ASN A 159 12.41 -10.58 9.24
CA ASN A 159 13.27 -10.54 8.05
C ASN A 159 13.22 -11.84 7.23
N GLN A 160 13.01 -12.99 7.89
CA GLN A 160 12.92 -14.30 7.25
C GLN A 160 11.74 -14.39 6.28
N ALA A 161 10.65 -13.64 6.51
CA ALA A 161 9.53 -13.57 5.57
C ALA A 161 9.99 -12.97 4.24
N ALA A 162 10.70 -11.83 4.28
CA ALA A 162 11.25 -11.19 3.08
C ALA A 162 12.29 -12.06 2.37
N THR A 163 13.15 -12.74 3.12
CA THR A 163 14.14 -13.67 2.54
C THR A 163 13.46 -14.79 1.76
N LYS A 164 12.39 -15.40 2.31
CA LYS A 164 11.62 -16.44 1.60
C LYS A 164 10.97 -15.90 0.32
N GLU A 165 10.45 -14.68 0.35
CA GLU A 165 9.88 -14.01 -0.82
C GLU A 165 10.95 -13.81 -1.91
N LEU A 166 12.12 -13.27 -1.56
CA LEU A 166 13.22 -13.08 -2.52
C LEU A 166 13.73 -14.40 -3.11
N ILE A 167 13.79 -15.48 -2.32
CA ILE A 167 14.13 -16.82 -2.84
C ILE A 167 13.09 -17.26 -3.87
N SER A 168 11.80 -17.14 -3.56
CA SER A 168 10.72 -17.51 -4.50
C SER A 168 10.74 -16.70 -5.79
N LEU A 169 11.23 -15.46 -5.71
CA LEU A 169 11.39 -14.56 -6.85
C LEU A 169 12.72 -14.76 -7.58
N GLY A 170 13.65 -15.57 -7.06
CA GLY A 170 14.98 -15.79 -7.65
C GLY A 170 15.95 -14.61 -7.49
N PHE A 171 15.76 -13.75 -6.48
CA PHE A 171 16.56 -12.54 -6.26
C PHE A 171 17.42 -12.58 -4.99
N ALA A 172 17.38 -13.67 -4.22
CA ALA A 172 18.04 -13.76 -2.90
C ALA A 172 19.57 -13.63 -2.93
N GLU A 173 20.21 -14.00 -4.04
CA GLU A 173 21.66 -13.83 -4.23
C GLU A 173 22.04 -12.39 -4.60
N ILE A 174 21.10 -11.62 -5.18
CA ILE A 174 21.33 -10.26 -5.68
C ILE A 174 20.98 -9.22 -4.61
N PHE A 175 19.90 -9.46 -3.86
CA PHE A 175 19.40 -8.53 -2.85
C PHE A 175 19.14 -9.27 -1.52
N LYS A 176 19.54 -8.70 -0.39
CA LYS A 176 19.46 -9.38 0.92
C LYS A 176 18.53 -8.72 1.94
N ASN A 177 18.34 -7.40 1.86
CA ASN A 177 17.72 -6.61 2.93
C ASN A 177 16.31 -6.10 2.58
N ALA A 178 15.53 -6.91 1.87
CA ALA A 178 14.16 -6.55 1.50
C ALA A 178 13.25 -6.46 2.74
N LYS A 179 12.20 -5.64 2.63
CA LYS A 179 11.05 -5.69 3.54
C LYS A 179 10.04 -6.72 3.05
N PRO A 180 9.34 -7.43 3.95
CA PRO A 180 8.36 -8.43 3.56
C PRO A 180 7.11 -7.75 2.98
N GLU A 181 6.47 -8.38 2.00
CA GLU A 181 5.24 -7.86 1.41
C GLU A 181 4.10 -7.75 2.43
N SER A 182 4.05 -8.65 3.41
CA SER A 182 3.04 -8.61 4.48
C SER A 182 3.07 -7.30 5.27
N LEU A 183 4.27 -6.79 5.59
CA LEU A 183 4.45 -5.53 6.29
C LEU A 183 3.87 -4.37 5.48
N ILE A 184 4.23 -4.29 4.19
CA ILE A 184 3.78 -3.18 3.34
C ILE A 184 2.29 -3.30 3.04
N ALA A 185 1.76 -4.52 2.87
CA ALA A 185 0.34 -4.74 2.62
C ALA A 185 -0.50 -4.21 3.79
N THR A 186 -0.13 -4.56 5.03
CA THR A 186 -0.82 -4.03 6.22
C THR A 186 -0.72 -2.51 6.31
N ILE A 187 0.45 -1.91 6.03
CA ILE A 187 0.58 -0.43 6.02
C ILE A 187 -0.40 0.18 5.00
N LEU A 188 -0.41 -0.32 3.76
CA LEU A 188 -1.24 0.25 2.70
C LEU A 188 -2.73 -0.01 2.91
N GLU A 189 -3.12 -1.13 3.49
CA GLU A 189 -4.52 -1.41 3.86
C GLU A 189 -5.06 -0.45 4.92
N HIS A 190 -4.21 0.02 5.82
CA HIS A 190 -4.59 0.99 6.86
C HIS A 190 -4.46 2.45 6.40
N ALA A 191 -3.53 2.74 5.48
CA ALA A 191 -3.20 4.12 5.09
C ALA A 191 -3.78 4.56 3.73
N THR A 192 -4.30 3.64 2.92
CA THR A 192 -4.74 3.92 1.54
C THR A 192 -6.00 3.16 1.14
N LYS A 193 -6.68 3.65 0.12
CA LYS A 193 -7.75 2.98 -0.62
C LYS A 193 -7.29 2.62 -2.02
N GLU A 194 -8.11 1.85 -2.74
CA GLU A 194 -7.87 1.62 -4.17
C GLU A 194 -7.77 2.95 -4.92
N ASN A 195 -6.93 2.97 -5.96
CA ASN A 195 -6.59 4.13 -6.80
C ASN A 195 -5.83 5.29 -6.12
N ASP A 196 -5.60 5.24 -4.80
CA ASP A 196 -4.71 6.19 -4.13
C ASP A 196 -3.27 6.06 -4.65
N LEU A 197 -2.51 7.15 -4.55
CA LEU A 197 -1.11 7.21 -4.95
C LEU A 197 -0.19 6.90 -3.77
N VAL A 198 0.65 5.89 -3.93
CA VAL A 198 1.72 5.51 -2.99
C VAL A 198 3.06 5.96 -3.55
N CYS A 199 3.91 6.55 -2.72
CA CYS A 199 5.24 6.97 -3.17
C CYS A 199 6.33 6.38 -2.26
N ASP A 200 7.34 5.77 -2.88
CA ASP A 200 8.51 5.22 -2.20
C ASP A 200 9.79 5.70 -2.90
N PHE A 201 10.49 6.63 -2.26
CA PHE A 201 11.73 7.21 -2.79
C PHE A 201 12.98 6.37 -2.49
N PHE A 202 12.82 5.23 -1.82
CA PHE A 202 13.88 4.28 -1.49
C PHE A 202 13.40 2.86 -1.82
N ALA A 203 13.03 2.64 -3.08
CA ALA A 203 12.26 1.47 -3.50
C ALA A 203 12.95 0.13 -3.20
N GLY A 204 14.29 0.08 -3.14
CA GLY A 204 15.07 -1.09 -2.73
C GLY A 204 14.80 -2.29 -3.64
N SER A 205 14.21 -3.35 -3.09
CA SER A 205 13.80 -4.51 -3.88
C SER A 205 12.45 -4.34 -4.61
N GLY A 206 11.88 -3.14 -4.64
CA GLY A 206 10.58 -2.86 -5.24
C GLY A 206 9.37 -3.41 -4.47
N THR A 207 9.51 -3.73 -3.18
CA THR A 207 8.44 -4.34 -2.38
C THR A 207 7.21 -3.44 -2.33
N THR A 208 7.38 -2.14 -2.08
CA THR A 208 6.25 -1.20 -2.00
C THR A 208 5.50 -1.08 -3.32
N CYS A 209 6.22 -0.97 -4.43
CA CYS A 209 5.64 -0.94 -5.77
C CYS A 209 4.87 -2.23 -6.07
N ALA A 210 5.45 -3.39 -5.78
CA ALA A 210 4.81 -4.68 -5.98
C ALA A 210 3.50 -4.82 -5.18
N VAL A 211 3.50 -4.42 -3.90
CA VAL A 211 2.31 -4.51 -3.04
C VAL A 211 1.25 -3.49 -3.46
N ALA A 212 1.64 -2.23 -3.70
CA ALA A 212 0.73 -1.20 -4.18
C ALA A 212 0.02 -1.64 -5.48
N HIS A 213 0.77 -2.22 -6.41
CA HIS A 213 0.23 -2.78 -7.65
C HIS A 213 -0.80 -3.89 -7.41
N LYS A 214 -0.46 -4.91 -6.60
CA LYS A 214 -1.36 -6.02 -6.27
C LYS A 214 -2.63 -5.57 -5.55
N LEU A 215 -2.55 -4.43 -4.88
CA LEU A 215 -3.64 -3.79 -4.17
C LEU A 215 -4.41 -2.79 -5.05
N ASN A 216 -4.16 -2.66 -6.35
CA ASN A 216 -4.82 -1.65 -7.21
C ASN A 216 -4.62 -0.20 -6.73
N ARG A 217 -3.42 0.13 -6.24
CA ARG A 217 -2.99 1.51 -5.95
C ARG A 217 -2.11 2.00 -7.09
N LYS A 218 -2.14 3.32 -7.34
CA LYS A 218 -1.13 3.97 -8.18
C LYS A 218 0.15 4.08 -7.38
N TYR A 219 1.32 4.04 -8.03
CA TYR A 219 2.57 4.21 -7.30
C TYR A 219 3.66 4.91 -8.10
N ILE A 220 4.58 5.54 -7.36
CA ILE A 220 5.85 6.06 -7.85
C ILE A 220 6.94 5.46 -6.98
N GLY A 221 7.83 4.68 -7.59
CA GLY A 221 9.03 4.15 -6.94
C GLY A 221 10.27 4.83 -7.53
N VAL A 222 11.19 5.26 -6.67
CA VAL A 222 12.50 5.79 -7.08
C VAL A 222 13.58 4.90 -6.50
N GLU A 223 14.56 4.53 -7.34
CA GLU A 223 15.73 3.76 -6.96
C GLU A 223 16.96 4.35 -7.66
N MET A 224 18.07 4.42 -6.93
CA MET A 224 19.36 4.88 -7.43
C MET A 224 20.39 3.74 -7.52
N GLY A 225 20.11 2.60 -6.88
CA GLY A 225 20.98 1.43 -6.91
C GLY A 225 21.02 0.73 -8.26
N GLU A 226 22.18 0.16 -8.58
CA GLU A 226 22.46 -0.57 -9.82
C GLU A 226 21.61 -1.86 -9.98
N HIS A 227 20.86 -2.24 -8.95
CA HIS A 227 19.98 -3.41 -8.95
C HIS A 227 18.59 -3.16 -9.55
N PHE A 228 18.30 -1.97 -10.10
CA PHE A 228 17.00 -1.69 -10.72
C PHE A 228 16.64 -2.72 -11.81
N GLU A 229 17.54 -2.90 -12.78
CA GLU A 229 17.36 -3.80 -13.94
C GLU A 229 17.39 -5.28 -13.56
N SER A 230 18.10 -5.63 -12.48
CA SER A 230 18.27 -7.03 -12.06
C SER A 230 17.25 -7.50 -11.01
N VAL A 231 16.62 -6.56 -10.28
CA VAL A 231 15.69 -6.88 -9.17
C VAL A 231 14.34 -6.21 -9.35
N ILE A 232 14.27 -4.88 -9.38
CA ILE A 232 12.99 -4.15 -9.36
C ILE A 232 12.21 -4.39 -10.65
N LEU A 233 12.81 -4.12 -11.82
CA LEU A 233 12.13 -4.27 -13.09
C LEU A 233 11.67 -5.72 -13.33
N PRO A 234 12.50 -6.77 -13.13
CA PRO A 234 12.06 -8.15 -13.22
C PRO A 234 10.97 -8.49 -12.20
N ARG A 235 11.03 -7.96 -10.97
CA ARG A 235 9.97 -8.15 -9.97
C ARG A 235 8.64 -7.57 -10.45
N LEU A 236 8.63 -6.33 -10.95
CA LEU A 236 7.42 -5.68 -11.45
C LEU A 236 6.86 -6.40 -12.68
N LYS A 237 7.72 -6.84 -13.61
CA LYS A 237 7.31 -7.69 -14.73
C LYS A 237 6.63 -8.98 -14.26
N LYS A 238 7.17 -9.64 -13.23
CA LYS A 238 6.54 -10.83 -12.62
C LYS A 238 5.18 -10.50 -12.01
N VAL A 239 5.04 -9.39 -11.28
CA VAL A 239 3.76 -8.96 -10.69
C VAL A 239 2.72 -8.68 -11.78
N ILE A 240 3.06 -7.87 -12.80
CA ILE A 240 2.18 -7.55 -13.93
C ILE A 240 1.82 -8.83 -14.70
N GLY A 241 2.75 -9.76 -14.84
CA GLY A 241 2.52 -11.08 -15.45
C GLY A 241 1.73 -12.07 -14.58
N GLY A 242 1.24 -11.67 -13.39
CA GLY A 242 0.41 -12.52 -12.54
C GLY A 242 1.17 -13.59 -11.76
N PHE A 243 2.49 -13.47 -11.61
CA PHE A 243 3.30 -14.43 -10.87
C PHE A 243 2.92 -14.45 -9.38
N LYS A 244 2.53 -15.64 -8.91
CA LYS A 244 2.04 -15.89 -7.57
C LYS A 244 3.18 -15.87 -6.54
N SER A 245 3.33 -14.76 -5.84
CA SER A 245 4.39 -14.57 -4.83
C SER A 245 3.96 -13.62 -3.70
N GLY A 246 4.69 -13.67 -2.58
CA GLY A 246 4.49 -12.77 -1.45
C GLY A 246 3.18 -12.99 -0.69
N ALA A 247 2.68 -11.91 -0.08
CA ALA A 247 1.50 -11.94 0.79
C ALA A 247 0.16 -11.93 0.03
N LEU A 248 0.13 -11.30 -1.15
CA LEU A 248 -1.09 -11.08 -1.94
C LEU A 248 -1.11 -11.98 -3.17
N LYS A 249 -1.21 -13.30 -2.94
CA LYS A 249 -1.14 -14.30 -4.02
C LYS A 249 -2.38 -14.34 -4.91
N GLU A 250 -3.51 -13.82 -4.45
CA GLU A 250 -4.74 -13.83 -5.24
C GLU A 250 -4.68 -12.91 -6.48
N PHE A 251 -3.75 -11.94 -6.53
CA PHE A 251 -3.61 -11.06 -7.69
C PHE A 251 -3.22 -11.83 -8.96
N ASP A 252 -3.99 -11.69 -10.04
CA ASP A 252 -3.88 -12.46 -11.28
C ASP A 252 -3.12 -11.74 -12.42
N GLY A 253 -2.53 -10.58 -12.14
CA GLY A 253 -1.75 -9.81 -13.13
C GLY A 253 -2.52 -8.64 -13.72
N GLY A 254 -1.93 -8.03 -14.75
CA GLY A 254 -2.42 -6.84 -15.44
C GLY A 254 -1.81 -5.53 -14.94
N GLY A 255 -2.19 -4.44 -15.60
CA GLY A 255 -1.64 -3.10 -15.38
C GLY A 255 -0.38 -2.82 -16.21
N VAL A 256 0.13 -1.60 -16.07
CA VAL A 256 1.32 -1.12 -16.80
C VAL A 256 2.17 -0.29 -15.86
N VAL A 257 3.48 -0.34 -16.05
CA VAL A 257 4.44 0.54 -15.40
C VAL A 257 5.19 1.28 -16.49
N LYS A 258 5.32 2.59 -16.32
CA LYS A 258 6.23 3.40 -17.11
C LYS A 258 7.51 3.62 -16.31
N VAL A 259 8.63 3.31 -16.94
CA VAL A 259 9.97 3.49 -16.36
C VAL A 259 10.58 4.75 -16.96
N TYR A 260 11.21 5.54 -16.10
CA TYR A 260 12.00 6.69 -16.49
C TYR A 260 13.37 6.56 -15.84
N GLU A 261 14.42 6.79 -16.63
CA GLU A 261 15.77 6.97 -16.13
C GLU A 261 16.09 8.47 -16.11
N LEU A 262 16.69 8.94 -15.02
CA LEU A 262 17.15 10.32 -14.93
C LEU A 262 18.64 10.35 -15.26
N GLU A 263 18.98 10.97 -16.39
CA GLU A 263 20.38 11.22 -16.74
C GLU A 263 20.81 12.62 -16.28
N SER A 264 22.01 12.73 -15.72
CA SER A 264 22.59 14.03 -15.44
C SER A 264 23.09 14.70 -16.73
N TYR A 265 23.06 16.03 -16.75
CA TYR A 265 23.59 16.82 -17.87
C TYR A 265 25.04 16.43 -18.23
N GLU A 266 25.88 16.18 -17.22
CA GLU A 266 27.28 15.77 -17.40
C GLU A 266 27.42 14.36 -17.99
N GLU A 267 26.52 13.43 -17.67
CA GLU A 267 26.51 12.10 -18.27
C GLU A 267 26.11 12.16 -19.74
N ILE A 268 25.11 12.98 -20.08
CA ILE A 268 24.72 13.23 -21.47
C ILE A 268 25.93 13.78 -22.25
N LEU A 269 26.61 14.81 -21.71
CA LEU A 269 27.79 15.39 -22.36
C LEU A 269 28.96 14.40 -22.54
N ARG A 270 29.10 13.40 -21.67
CA ARG A 270 30.14 12.37 -21.77
C ARG A 270 29.78 11.24 -22.73
N LYS A 271 28.49 10.89 -22.82
CA LYS A 271 27.99 9.81 -23.68
C LYS A 271 27.71 10.28 -25.11
N ILE A 272 27.42 11.57 -25.30
CA ILE A 272 27.08 12.13 -26.61
C ILE A 272 28.27 12.00 -27.58
N LYS A 273 28.03 11.33 -28.70
CA LYS A 273 28.98 11.25 -29.81
C LYS A 273 28.51 12.23 -30.88
N TYR A 274 29.31 13.27 -31.10
CA TYR A 274 29.08 14.19 -32.20
C TYR A 274 29.58 13.54 -33.50
N GLU A 275 28.65 13.09 -34.33
CA GLU A 275 28.94 12.71 -35.70
C GLU A 275 28.47 13.83 -36.64
N ASN A 276 29.30 14.21 -37.61
CA ASN A 276 28.82 15.05 -38.71
C ASN A 276 27.82 14.23 -39.52
N ASN A 277 26.56 14.64 -39.45
CA ASN A 277 25.48 13.90 -40.04
C ASN A 277 24.42 14.88 -40.53
N ASP A 278 24.01 14.74 -41.79
CA ASP A 278 22.92 15.52 -42.40
C ASP A 278 21.52 15.10 -41.88
N LYS A 279 21.48 14.15 -40.94
CA LYS A 279 20.25 13.66 -40.29
C LYS A 279 19.85 14.56 -39.12
N PRO A 280 18.54 14.72 -38.85
CA PRO A 280 18.05 15.46 -37.68
C PRO A 280 18.63 14.92 -36.37
N LEU A 281 18.82 15.81 -35.38
CA LEU A 281 19.44 15.57 -34.06
C LEU A 281 18.81 14.44 -33.20
N ALA A 282 17.68 13.87 -33.60
CA ALA A 282 17.01 12.76 -32.92
C ALA A 282 17.02 11.51 -33.82
N TYR A 283 18.10 10.73 -33.73
CA TYR A 283 18.31 9.57 -34.62
C TYR A 283 18.10 8.20 -33.94
N ASP A 284 18.07 8.12 -32.61
CA ASP A 284 17.89 6.86 -31.87
C ASP A 284 16.41 6.46 -31.65
N GLU A 285 15.46 7.23 -32.17
CA GLU A 285 14.03 6.95 -32.04
C GLU A 285 13.50 6.16 -33.26
N GLN A 286 12.57 5.25 -33.00
CA GLN A 286 12.07 4.20 -33.92
C GLN A 286 11.47 4.72 -35.25
N TYR A 287 11.36 6.04 -35.41
CA TYR A 287 10.61 6.73 -36.47
C TYR A 287 11.37 7.88 -37.13
N SER A 288 12.67 8.06 -36.83
CA SER A 288 13.52 9.14 -37.36
C SER A 288 13.65 9.15 -38.90
N HIS A 289 13.48 7.99 -39.55
CA HIS A 289 13.51 7.85 -41.01
C HIS A 289 12.31 8.46 -41.74
N PHE A 290 11.26 8.89 -41.03
CA PHE A 290 10.14 9.63 -41.61
C PHE A 290 10.38 11.14 -41.69
N VAL A 291 11.52 11.63 -41.19
CA VAL A 291 11.91 13.02 -41.29
C VAL A 291 13.24 13.10 -42.02
N GLU A 292 13.29 13.90 -43.08
CA GLU A 292 14.49 14.10 -43.89
C GLU A 292 14.90 15.56 -43.94
N CYS A 293 16.19 15.84 -44.16
CA CYS A 293 16.67 17.20 -44.39
C CYS A 293 16.77 17.45 -45.90
N LYS A 294 16.03 18.44 -46.40
CA LYS A 294 16.09 18.92 -47.79
C LYS A 294 16.32 20.42 -47.79
N ASN A 295 17.40 20.88 -48.45
CA ASN A 295 17.76 22.31 -48.59
C ASN A 295 17.72 23.07 -47.25
N ASP A 296 18.47 22.59 -46.25
CA ASP A 296 18.57 23.17 -44.91
C ASP A 296 17.23 23.26 -44.14
N SER A 297 16.24 22.44 -44.50
CA SER A 297 14.94 22.37 -43.83
C SER A 297 14.50 20.93 -43.61
N TYR A 298 13.94 20.63 -42.43
CA TYR A 298 13.40 19.31 -42.12
C TYR A 298 11.99 19.14 -42.70
N THR A 299 11.77 18.04 -43.41
CA THR A 299 10.52 17.71 -44.09
C THR A 299 10.05 16.31 -43.74
N LEU A 300 8.75 16.08 -43.82
CA LEU A 300 8.17 14.75 -43.64
C LEU A 300 8.35 13.90 -44.91
N ASN A 301 8.86 12.69 -44.77
CA ASN A 301 8.95 11.71 -45.84
C ASN A 301 7.59 11.02 -46.04
N ILE A 302 6.72 11.67 -46.82
CA ILE A 302 5.35 11.22 -47.10
C ILE A 302 5.35 9.83 -47.76
N GLU A 303 6.25 9.59 -48.72
CA GLU A 303 6.30 8.31 -49.44
C GLU A 303 6.60 7.12 -48.51
N ALA A 304 7.44 7.32 -47.49
CA ALA A 304 7.75 6.29 -46.51
C ALA A 304 6.52 5.93 -45.65
N LEU A 305 5.74 6.95 -45.25
CA LEU A 305 4.51 6.78 -44.47
C LEU A 305 3.39 6.11 -45.29
N GLU A 306 3.22 6.52 -46.54
CA GLU A 306 2.24 5.91 -47.46
C GLU A 306 2.55 4.43 -47.72
N LYS A 307 3.83 4.06 -47.89
CA LYS A 307 4.25 2.65 -48.04
C LYS A 307 3.93 1.79 -46.81
N MET A 308 3.79 2.40 -45.65
CA MET A 308 3.39 1.73 -44.41
C MET A 308 1.88 1.69 -44.20
N GLY A 309 1.10 2.26 -45.12
CA GLY A 309 -0.36 2.33 -45.03
C GLY A 309 -0.85 3.40 -44.06
N VAL A 310 -0.03 4.41 -43.74
CA VAL A 310 -0.44 5.53 -42.89
C VAL A 310 -1.20 6.55 -43.73
N ASP A 311 -2.47 6.79 -43.41
CA ASP A 311 -3.22 7.92 -43.96
C ASP A 311 -2.89 9.19 -43.14
N ILE A 312 -1.99 10.00 -43.67
CA ILE A 312 -1.53 11.24 -43.03
C ILE A 312 -2.67 12.24 -42.88
N LYS A 313 -3.59 12.28 -43.85
CA LYS A 313 -4.73 13.20 -43.80
C LYS A 313 -5.67 12.81 -42.67
N GLU A 314 -6.07 11.55 -42.60
CA GLU A 314 -6.92 11.03 -41.53
C GLU A 314 -6.25 11.23 -40.15
N THR A 315 -4.94 11.01 -40.07
CA THR A 315 -4.15 11.23 -38.85
C THR A 315 -4.21 12.69 -38.39
N LEU A 316 -3.99 13.64 -39.31
CA LEU A 316 -4.06 15.08 -39.01
C LEU A 316 -5.48 15.51 -38.60
N GLU A 317 -6.51 14.99 -39.27
CA GLU A 317 -7.91 15.26 -38.93
C GLU A 317 -8.29 14.72 -37.54
N ASN A 318 -7.81 13.53 -37.19
CA ASN A 318 -8.04 12.91 -35.89
C ASN A 318 -7.31 13.61 -34.74
N LEU A 319 -6.06 14.05 -34.96
CA LEU A 319 -5.26 14.73 -33.94
C LEU A 319 -5.83 16.12 -33.59
N HIS A 320 -6.25 16.87 -34.60
CA HIS A 320 -6.67 18.27 -34.40
C HIS A 320 -8.20 18.42 -34.32
N GLY A 321 -8.95 17.37 -34.62
CA GLY A 321 -10.42 17.39 -34.60
C GLY A 321 -11.05 18.31 -35.66
N VAL A 322 -10.28 18.72 -36.67
CA VAL A 322 -10.68 19.63 -37.75
C VAL A 322 -10.25 19.05 -39.10
N GLY A 323 -11.09 19.23 -40.12
CA GLY A 323 -10.81 18.70 -41.46
C GLY A 323 -9.57 19.34 -42.10
N VAL A 324 -8.86 18.60 -42.95
CA VAL A 324 -7.68 19.10 -43.69
C VAL A 324 -8.12 19.60 -45.06
N GLU A 325 -7.74 20.84 -45.42
CA GLU A 325 -7.93 21.39 -46.77
C GLU A 325 -6.86 20.85 -47.73
N PHE A 326 -5.59 20.98 -47.33
CA PHE A 326 -4.45 20.39 -48.03
C PHE A 326 -3.25 20.22 -47.08
N PHE A 327 -2.30 19.38 -47.46
CA PHE A 327 -1.01 19.27 -46.80
C PHE A 327 0.08 18.90 -47.82
N ASN A 328 1.34 19.13 -47.46
CA ASN A 328 2.53 18.68 -48.17
C ASN A 328 3.65 18.34 -47.16
N GLU A 329 4.85 18.02 -47.65
CA GLU A 329 6.00 17.62 -46.82
C GLU A 329 6.47 18.67 -45.79
N LYS A 330 5.97 19.92 -45.86
CA LYS A 330 6.33 21.04 -44.97
C LYS A 330 5.17 21.59 -44.16
N VAL A 331 3.96 21.66 -44.72
CA VAL A 331 2.84 22.38 -44.11
C VAL A 331 1.51 21.66 -44.28
N VAL A 332 0.58 21.94 -43.38
CA VAL A 332 -0.83 21.57 -43.44
C VAL A 332 -1.71 22.80 -43.25
N LYS A 333 -2.82 22.87 -43.99
CA LYS A 333 -3.89 23.84 -43.79
C LYS A 333 -5.18 23.13 -43.36
N PHE A 334 -5.71 23.52 -42.21
CA PHE A 334 -6.97 23.00 -41.67
C PHE A 334 -8.15 23.87 -42.11
N LYS A 335 -9.33 23.24 -42.28
CA LYS A 335 -10.57 23.91 -42.64
C LYS A 335 -10.94 24.96 -41.60
N GLY A 336 -11.19 26.19 -42.07
CA GLY A 336 -11.54 27.32 -41.20
C GLY A 336 -10.35 27.97 -40.49
N ASN A 337 -9.11 27.58 -40.83
CA ASN A 337 -7.90 28.27 -40.37
C ASN A 337 -7.25 29.01 -41.55
N ASP A 338 -7.05 30.32 -41.39
CA ASP A 338 -6.46 31.17 -42.43
C ASP A 338 -4.95 30.98 -42.57
N LYS A 339 -4.30 30.30 -41.63
CA LYS A 339 -2.85 30.09 -41.61
C LYS A 339 -2.47 28.63 -41.80
N GLU A 340 -1.41 28.44 -42.58
CA GLU A 340 -0.69 27.17 -42.68
C GLU A 340 0.10 26.90 -41.40
N VAL A 341 0.18 25.62 -41.02
CA VAL A 341 0.92 25.12 -39.86
C VAL A 341 2.00 24.18 -40.37
N GLU A 342 3.21 24.24 -39.81
CA GLU A 342 4.27 23.28 -40.10
C GLU A 342 3.80 21.84 -39.82
N ILE A 343 3.97 20.94 -40.79
CA ILE A 343 3.41 19.58 -40.71
C ILE A 343 4.02 18.76 -39.58
N LEU A 344 5.32 18.92 -39.32
CA LEU A 344 6.00 18.25 -38.20
C LEU A 344 5.47 18.74 -36.85
N LYS A 345 5.11 20.02 -36.75
CA LYS A 345 4.49 20.59 -35.56
C LYS A 345 3.05 20.08 -35.38
N ALA A 346 2.31 19.95 -36.47
CA ALA A 346 0.96 19.39 -36.45
C ALA A 346 0.96 17.90 -36.08
N LEU A 347 2.00 17.15 -36.45
CA LEU A 347 2.13 15.73 -36.13
C LEU A 347 2.89 15.43 -34.83
N LYS A 348 3.30 16.46 -34.07
CA LYS A 348 4.16 16.31 -32.89
C LYS A 348 3.64 15.29 -31.85
N GLU A 349 2.32 15.15 -31.70
CA GLU A 349 1.75 14.20 -30.74
C GLU A 349 1.69 12.75 -31.26
N ALA A 350 1.70 12.56 -32.58
CA ALA A 350 1.76 11.23 -33.21
C ALA A 350 3.19 10.78 -33.52
N LEU A 351 4.07 11.73 -33.83
CA LEU A 351 5.51 11.54 -33.94
C LEU A 351 6.06 11.65 -32.52
N ILE A 352 5.87 10.60 -31.72
CA ILE A 352 6.53 10.50 -30.41
C ILE A 352 8.03 10.39 -30.70
N TRP A 353 8.74 11.45 -30.31
CA TRP A 353 10.18 11.48 -30.15
C TRP A 353 10.49 10.70 -28.85
#